data_AF-A0A7Y5IXZ6-F1
#
_entry.id   AF-A0A7Y5IXZ6-F1
#
_cell.length_a   1.000
_cell.length_b   1.000
_cell.length_c   1.000
_cell.angle_alpha   90.00
_cell.angle_beta   90.00
_cell.angle_gamma   90.00
#
_symmetry.space_group_name_H-M   'P 1'
#
loop_
_entity.id
_entity.type
_entity.pdbx_description
1 polymer ?
#
loop_
_entity_poly.entity_id
_entity_poly.type
_entity_poly.pdbx_seq_one_letter_code
_entity_poly.pdbx_strand_id
1 'polypeptide(L)'
;MNPIRPIHILLVCMLALGSLFQMGCSAWRERRDKGEFKYEEPKLPPLAEPDIIRTQQYLRETPSGRLNSLQPTRIAIVAQPDFVIGSDPTPYLRNQVKKAKQAGAPFLPCHYYIAPEGLVLEGVGAEYCGFIGSRRVGDALLVGVLGDFDKPTNFMPTEQQQALIQLCAWLCAQHSIQPSRIVPATEISNEAEPLGVNLMNWFGPTQTLRDRVTQVLEKNAPKAAKQRKQDSRQESSLFEGSKGPSSIMMDDY
;
A
#
# COMPACT_ATOMS: atom_id res chain seq x y z
N MET A 1 0.99 -69.09 -13.79
CA MET A 1 1.21 -67.66 -14.11
C MET A 1 1.12 -66.88 -12.81
N ASN A 2 2.25 -66.40 -12.29
CA ASN A 2 2.32 -65.68 -11.00
C ASN A 2 2.43 -64.17 -11.26
N PRO A 3 1.60 -63.31 -10.63
CA PRO A 3 1.75 -61.86 -10.75
C PRO A 3 2.85 -61.35 -9.81
N ILE A 4 3.76 -60.56 -10.37
CA ILE A 4 4.82 -59.82 -9.67
C ILE A 4 4.18 -58.63 -8.95
N ARG A 5 4.46 -58.49 -7.65
CA ARG A 5 3.89 -57.45 -6.76
C ARG A 5 4.59 -56.08 -6.94
N PRO A 6 3.87 -54.95 -6.92
CA PRO A 6 4.41 -53.60 -7.15
C PRO A 6 4.88 -52.90 -5.86
N ILE A 7 5.65 -53.60 -5.01
CA ILE A 7 6.04 -53.06 -3.68
C ILE A 7 7.44 -52.43 -3.67
N HIS A 8 8.27 -52.69 -4.68
CA HIS A 8 9.67 -52.21 -4.66
C HIS A 8 9.90 -50.79 -5.21
N ILE A 9 8.94 -50.18 -5.92
CA ILE A 9 9.13 -48.83 -6.50
C ILE A 9 8.92 -47.72 -5.45
N LEU A 10 8.11 -47.96 -4.42
CA LEU A 10 7.77 -46.93 -3.42
C LEU A 10 8.88 -46.68 -2.38
N LEU A 11 9.79 -47.64 -2.17
CA LEU A 11 10.86 -47.50 -1.17
C LEU A 11 12.04 -46.65 -1.68
N VAL A 12 12.26 -46.59 -3.00
CA VAL A 12 13.39 -45.86 -3.59
C VAL A 12 13.12 -44.35 -3.64
N CYS A 13 11.86 -43.91 -3.82
CA CYS A 13 11.51 -42.48 -3.80
C CYS A 13 11.63 -41.85 -2.40
N MET A 14 11.38 -42.60 -1.32
CA MET A 14 11.47 -42.09 0.05
C MET A 14 12.93 -41.81 0.48
N LEU A 15 13.91 -42.53 -0.06
CA LEU A 15 15.33 -42.33 0.28
C LEU A 15 15.96 -41.14 -0.46
N ALA A 16 15.44 -40.74 -1.63
CA ALA A 16 15.92 -39.58 -2.38
C ALA A 16 15.43 -38.23 -1.80
N LEU A 17 14.30 -38.22 -1.06
CA LEU A 17 13.78 -37.01 -0.41
C LEU A 17 14.49 -36.69 0.91
N GLY A 18 15.08 -37.69 1.58
CA GLY A 18 15.82 -37.50 2.84
C GLY A 18 17.16 -36.75 2.65
N SER A 19 17.85 -36.97 1.53
CA SER A 19 19.14 -36.34 1.24
C SER A 19 19.01 -34.88 0.79
N LEU A 20 17.91 -34.49 0.13
CA LEU A 20 17.64 -33.09 -0.23
C LEU A 20 17.23 -32.24 0.99
N PHE A 21 16.53 -32.83 1.97
CA PHE A 21 16.20 -32.13 3.22
C PHE A 21 17.43 -31.92 4.13
N GLN A 22 18.42 -32.82 4.08
CA GLN A 22 19.68 -32.63 4.83
C GLN A 22 20.60 -31.56 4.24
N MET A 23 20.59 -31.33 2.92
CA MET A 23 21.43 -30.30 2.30
C MET A 23 20.88 -28.86 2.45
N GLY A 24 19.56 -28.69 2.65
CA GLY A 24 18.97 -27.36 2.93
C GLY A 24 19.18 -26.90 4.38
N CYS A 25 19.11 -27.83 5.34
CA CYS A 25 19.29 -27.54 6.77
C CYS A 25 20.77 -27.34 7.15
N SER A 26 21.71 -27.99 6.46
CA SER A 26 23.15 -27.81 6.74
C SER A 26 23.63 -26.40 6.39
N ALA A 27 23.21 -25.84 5.25
CA ALA A 27 23.55 -24.47 4.85
C ALA A 27 22.98 -23.41 5.81
N TRP A 28 21.81 -23.67 6.41
CA TRP A 28 21.20 -22.80 7.41
C TRP A 28 21.92 -22.87 8.77
N ARG A 29 22.43 -24.05 9.14
CA ARG A 29 23.19 -24.26 10.39
C ARG A 29 24.61 -23.69 10.28
N GLU A 30 25.30 -23.92 9.17
CA GLU A 30 26.68 -23.51 8.94
C GLU A 30 26.85 -21.98 8.83
N ARG A 31 25.81 -21.25 8.37
CA ARG A 31 25.79 -19.77 8.39
C ARG A 31 25.57 -19.19 9.78
N ARG A 32 24.91 -19.93 10.69
CA ARG A 32 24.70 -19.51 12.08
C ARG A 32 26.01 -19.59 12.87
N ASP A 33 26.80 -20.62 12.62
CA ASP A 33 28.08 -20.87 13.30
C ASP A 33 29.19 -19.89 12.88
N LYS A 34 29.04 -19.21 11.73
CA LYS A 34 29.96 -18.15 11.27
C LYS A 34 29.63 -16.74 11.78
N GLY A 35 28.54 -16.55 12.52
CA GLY A 35 28.18 -15.24 13.08
C GLY A 35 27.80 -14.17 12.03
N GLU A 36 27.53 -14.57 10.78
CA GLU A 36 27.34 -13.65 9.65
C GLU A 36 25.88 -13.28 9.37
N PHE A 37 24.92 -13.77 10.16
CA PHE A 37 23.52 -13.37 9.98
C PHE A 37 23.25 -12.00 10.61
N LYS A 38 23.62 -10.93 9.89
CA LYS A 38 23.13 -9.59 10.18
C LYS A 38 21.72 -9.48 9.62
N TYR A 39 20.73 -9.46 10.51
CA TYR A 39 19.38 -9.03 10.13
C TYR A 39 19.47 -7.55 9.77
N GLU A 40 19.38 -7.25 8.47
CA GLU A 40 19.21 -5.88 8.01
C GLU A 40 17.72 -5.54 8.11
N GLU A 41 17.39 -4.63 9.02
CA GLU A 41 16.03 -4.14 9.12
C GLU A 41 15.63 -3.46 7.79
N PRO A 42 14.46 -3.79 7.22
CA PRO A 42 14.02 -3.19 5.97
C PRO A 42 14.03 -1.66 6.06
N LYS A 43 14.67 -1.02 5.09
CA LYS A 43 14.75 0.44 5.01
C LYS A 43 13.33 1.03 4.84
N LEU A 44 12.96 1.95 5.73
CA LEU A 44 11.69 2.67 5.64
C LEU A 44 11.62 3.55 4.38
N PRO A 45 10.48 3.58 3.67
CA PRO A 45 10.28 4.45 2.52
C PRO A 45 10.23 5.94 2.93
N PRO A 46 10.43 6.87 1.98
CA PRO A 46 10.29 8.30 2.24
C PRO A 46 8.82 8.68 2.52
N LEU A 47 8.61 9.76 3.28
CA LEU A 47 7.29 10.40 3.37
C LEU A 47 7.13 11.37 2.19
N ALA A 48 6.77 10.82 1.03
CA ALA A 48 6.50 11.55 -0.20
C ALA A 48 5.35 10.88 -0.95
N GLU A 49 4.65 11.64 -1.79
CA GLU A 49 3.66 11.06 -2.72
C GLU A 49 4.36 9.96 -3.53
N PRO A 50 3.84 8.71 -3.52
CA PRO A 50 4.39 7.67 -4.37
C PRO A 50 4.19 8.03 -5.84
N ASP A 51 4.94 7.39 -6.74
CA ASP A 51 4.71 7.57 -8.17
C ASP A 51 3.38 6.91 -8.57
N ILE A 52 2.31 7.71 -8.60
CA ILE A 52 0.95 7.26 -8.86
C ILE A 52 0.71 7.32 -10.37
N ILE A 53 0.53 6.15 -10.97
CA ILE A 53 0.12 6.02 -12.37
C ILE A 53 -1.38 6.36 -12.46
N ARG A 54 -1.68 7.48 -13.12
CA ARG A 54 -3.05 8.01 -13.21
C ARG A 54 -3.91 7.17 -14.14
N THR A 55 -5.20 7.07 -13.85
CA THR A 55 -6.19 6.31 -14.65
C THR A 55 -6.15 6.63 -16.14
N GLN A 56 -5.99 7.91 -16.48
CA GLN A 56 -5.86 8.39 -17.86
C GLN A 56 -4.65 7.79 -18.61
N GLN A 57 -3.56 7.48 -17.90
CA GLN A 57 -2.33 6.95 -18.49
C GLN A 57 -2.48 5.47 -18.90
N TYR A 58 -3.13 4.65 -18.07
CA TYR A 58 -3.16 3.19 -18.27
C TYR A 58 -4.52 2.63 -18.72
N LEU A 59 -5.64 3.21 -18.27
CA LEU A 59 -6.98 2.79 -18.71
C LEU A 59 -7.52 3.63 -19.87
N ARG A 60 -7.14 4.90 -19.95
CA ARG A 60 -7.73 5.89 -20.87
C ARG A 60 -9.26 5.98 -20.71
N GLU A 61 -9.74 5.75 -19.49
CA GLU A 61 -11.13 5.86 -19.09
C GLU A 61 -11.24 6.84 -17.92
N THR A 62 -12.41 7.45 -17.76
CA THR A 62 -12.75 8.31 -16.62
C THR A 62 -13.97 7.76 -15.89
N PRO A 63 -14.15 8.09 -14.60
CA PRO A 63 -15.37 7.76 -13.88
C PRO A 63 -16.60 8.31 -14.59
N SER A 64 -17.65 7.50 -14.65
CA SER A 64 -18.91 7.84 -15.34
C SER A 64 -20.08 7.84 -14.36
N GLY A 65 -21.08 8.70 -14.58
CA GLY A 65 -22.27 8.77 -13.75
C GLY A 65 -22.12 9.69 -12.52
N ARG A 66 -22.94 9.47 -11.49
CA ARG A 66 -22.99 10.34 -10.31
C ARG A 66 -21.88 10.00 -9.33
N LEU A 67 -20.88 10.87 -9.25
CA LEU A 67 -19.81 10.80 -8.26
C LEU A 67 -20.27 11.45 -6.95
N ASN A 68 -19.87 10.88 -5.82
CA ASN A 68 -20.16 11.40 -4.50
C ASN A 68 -18.85 11.76 -3.84
N SER A 69 -18.80 12.90 -3.13
CA SER A 69 -17.58 13.36 -2.47
C SER A 69 -17.19 12.44 -1.30
N LEU A 70 -15.90 12.17 -1.17
CA LEU A 70 -15.30 11.45 -0.05
C LEU A 70 -14.90 12.41 1.08
N GLN A 71 -15.15 12.01 2.33
CA GLN A 71 -14.60 12.66 3.52
C GLN A 71 -13.87 11.60 4.36
N PRO A 72 -12.62 11.29 4.04
CA PRO A 72 -11.98 10.11 4.59
C PRO A 72 -11.53 10.34 6.03
N THR A 73 -11.94 9.43 6.92
CA THR A 73 -11.54 9.39 8.33
C THR A 73 -10.63 8.19 8.64
N ARG A 74 -10.49 7.29 7.67
CA ARG A 74 -9.74 6.03 7.79
C ARG A 74 -9.24 5.55 6.43
N ILE A 75 -8.32 4.58 6.45
CA ILE A 75 -7.84 3.88 5.25
C ILE A 75 -8.26 2.42 5.38
N ALA A 76 -8.85 1.85 4.33
CA ALA A 76 -9.27 0.46 4.30
C ALA A 76 -8.44 -0.31 3.27
N ILE A 77 -7.90 -1.44 3.69
CA ILE A 77 -7.09 -2.31 2.83
C ILE A 77 -7.99 -3.41 2.28
N VAL A 78 -8.05 -3.51 0.96
CA VAL A 78 -8.94 -4.42 0.21
C VAL A 78 -8.07 -5.45 -0.50
N ALA A 79 -8.26 -6.75 -0.24
CA ALA A 79 -7.58 -7.77 -1.02
C ALA A 79 -8.20 -7.91 -2.42
N GLN A 80 -7.37 -8.26 -3.39
CA GLN A 80 -7.79 -8.54 -4.77
C GLN A 80 -7.27 -9.95 -5.16
N PRO A 81 -7.89 -11.01 -4.60
CA PRO A 81 -7.38 -12.38 -4.70
C PRO A 81 -7.53 -12.98 -6.10
N ASP A 82 -8.37 -12.41 -6.96
CA ASP A 82 -8.52 -12.83 -8.35
C ASP A 82 -7.39 -12.31 -9.26
N PHE A 83 -6.45 -11.51 -8.74
CA PHE A 83 -5.27 -11.07 -9.47
C PHE A 83 -4.16 -12.13 -9.47
N VAL A 84 -3.65 -12.45 -10.67
CA VAL A 84 -2.57 -13.41 -10.86
C VAL A 84 -1.21 -12.69 -10.84
N ILE A 85 -0.39 -12.98 -9.82
CA ILE A 85 0.96 -12.41 -9.67
C ILE A 85 1.81 -12.66 -10.93
N GLY A 86 2.55 -11.64 -11.37
CA GLY A 86 3.35 -11.67 -12.60
C GLY A 86 2.59 -11.32 -13.88
N SER A 87 1.28 -11.06 -13.79
CA SER A 87 0.48 -10.56 -14.91
C SER A 87 0.50 -9.03 -14.97
N ASP A 88 0.23 -8.45 -16.14
CA ASP A 88 -0.01 -7.01 -16.27
C ASP A 88 -1.28 -6.61 -15.49
N PRO A 89 -1.23 -5.62 -14.57
CA PRO A 89 -2.41 -5.13 -13.86
C PRO A 89 -3.43 -4.42 -14.75
N THR A 90 -3.03 -3.91 -15.93
CA THR A 90 -3.90 -3.08 -16.78
C THR A 90 -5.11 -3.84 -17.34
N PRO A 91 -4.96 -5.02 -17.99
CA PRO A 91 -6.10 -5.82 -18.44
C PRO A 91 -7.02 -6.24 -17.28
N TYR A 92 -6.44 -6.57 -16.13
CA TYR A 92 -7.19 -6.91 -14.93
C TYR A 92 -8.05 -5.75 -14.45
N LEU A 93 -7.47 -4.56 -14.26
CA LEU A 93 -8.21 -3.38 -13.81
C LEU A 93 -9.25 -2.93 -14.82
N ARG A 94 -8.98 -3.04 -16.14
CA ARG A 94 -9.99 -2.80 -17.17
C ARG A 94 -11.17 -3.76 -17.04
N ASN A 95 -10.93 -5.02 -16.69
CA ASN A 95 -12.00 -5.97 -16.41
C ASN A 95 -12.76 -5.61 -15.12
N GLN A 96 -12.07 -5.14 -14.08
CA GLN A 96 -12.72 -4.66 -12.86
C GLN A 96 -13.61 -3.45 -13.11
N VAL A 97 -13.24 -2.51 -13.99
CA VAL A 97 -14.13 -1.41 -14.42
C VAL A 97 -15.44 -1.94 -15.00
N LYS A 98 -15.36 -2.96 -15.88
CA LYS A 98 -16.56 -3.57 -16.48
C LYS A 98 -17.46 -4.22 -15.42
N LYS A 99 -16.89 -5.02 -14.52
CA LYS A 99 -17.62 -5.66 -13.41
C LYS A 99 -18.26 -4.61 -12.50
N ALA A 100 -17.52 -3.57 -12.14
CA ALA A 100 -17.99 -2.51 -11.26
C ALA A 100 -19.15 -1.72 -11.89
N LYS A 101 -19.06 -1.38 -13.18
CA LYS A 101 -20.16 -0.75 -13.94
C LYS A 101 -21.40 -1.65 -13.99
N GLN A 102 -21.25 -2.95 -14.18
CA GLN A 102 -22.36 -3.92 -14.13
C GLN A 102 -23.02 -3.99 -12.75
N ALA A 103 -22.24 -3.79 -11.67
CA ALA A 103 -22.72 -3.71 -10.29
C ALA A 103 -23.25 -2.32 -9.90
N GLY A 104 -23.29 -1.35 -10.82
CA GLY A 104 -23.80 0.00 -10.59
C GLY A 104 -22.79 1.00 -10.01
N ALA A 105 -21.52 0.63 -9.87
CA ALA A 105 -20.47 1.55 -9.49
C ALA A 105 -20.05 2.43 -10.70
N PRO A 106 -19.62 3.68 -10.46
CA PRO A 106 -19.29 4.63 -11.53
C PRO A 106 -17.97 4.29 -12.25
N PHE A 107 -17.06 3.57 -11.57
CA PHE A 107 -15.71 3.24 -12.04
C PHE A 107 -15.08 2.10 -11.22
N LEU A 108 -13.74 2.04 -11.14
CA LEU A 108 -13.02 1.15 -10.23
C LEU A 108 -13.49 1.32 -8.78
N PRO A 109 -13.67 0.23 -8.02
CA PRO A 109 -14.19 0.31 -6.65
C PRO A 109 -13.20 0.93 -5.64
N CYS A 110 -11.90 0.73 -5.81
CA CYS A 110 -10.88 1.29 -4.90
C CYS A 110 -10.34 2.64 -5.40
N HIS A 111 -9.74 3.42 -4.49
CA HIS A 111 -9.13 4.72 -4.82
C HIS A 111 -7.70 4.54 -5.34
N TYR A 112 -7.00 3.52 -4.86
CA TYR A 112 -5.67 3.12 -5.29
C TYR A 112 -5.56 1.60 -5.37
N TYR A 113 -4.68 1.11 -6.23
CA TYR A 113 -4.28 -0.29 -6.34
C TYR A 113 -2.77 -0.41 -6.28
N ILE A 114 -2.26 -1.47 -5.63
CA ILE A 114 -0.83 -1.72 -5.51
C ILE A 114 -0.51 -3.08 -6.13
N ALA A 115 0.26 -3.07 -7.22
CA ALA A 115 0.72 -4.26 -7.91
C ALA A 115 1.87 -4.96 -7.16
N PRO A 116 2.12 -6.26 -7.40
CA PRO A 116 3.24 -6.99 -6.80
C PRO A 116 4.61 -6.33 -6.99
N GLU A 117 4.81 -5.66 -8.14
CA GLU A 117 6.04 -4.96 -8.52
C GLU A 117 6.19 -3.59 -7.85
N GLY A 118 5.26 -3.21 -6.96
CA GLY A 118 5.28 -1.93 -6.23
C GLY A 118 4.69 -0.75 -7.00
N LEU A 119 4.07 -0.99 -8.16
CA LEU A 119 3.36 0.05 -8.91
C LEU A 119 2.11 0.49 -8.15
N VAL A 120 1.92 1.81 -8.00
CA VAL A 120 0.72 2.40 -7.42
C VAL A 120 -0.14 2.95 -8.56
N LEU A 121 -1.32 2.37 -8.74
CA LEU A 121 -2.27 2.69 -9.80
C LEU A 121 -3.46 3.44 -9.20
N GLU A 122 -3.81 4.59 -9.76
CA GLU A 122 -4.99 5.35 -9.37
C GLU A 122 -6.28 4.61 -9.77
N GLY A 123 -7.27 4.60 -8.90
CA GLY A 123 -8.60 4.04 -9.12
C GLY A 123 -9.67 5.12 -9.32
N VAL A 124 -10.70 5.17 -8.49
CA VAL A 124 -11.78 6.17 -8.63
C VAL A 124 -11.34 7.62 -8.39
N GLY A 125 -10.18 7.84 -7.76
CA GLY A 125 -9.71 9.16 -7.32
C GLY A 125 -10.06 9.42 -5.85
N ALA A 126 -9.17 10.07 -5.10
CA ALA A 126 -9.28 10.27 -3.65
C ALA A 126 -10.37 11.27 -3.23
N GLU A 127 -10.93 12.01 -4.18
CA GLU A 127 -12.00 12.98 -3.98
C GLU A 127 -13.41 12.37 -4.01
N TYR A 128 -13.54 11.13 -4.51
CA TYR A 128 -14.83 10.45 -4.70
C TYR A 128 -14.96 9.18 -3.86
N CYS A 129 -16.18 8.84 -3.45
CA CYS A 129 -16.48 7.60 -2.74
C CYS A 129 -16.06 6.35 -3.52
N GLY A 130 -15.38 5.43 -2.84
CA GLY A 130 -15.18 4.06 -3.31
C GLY A 130 -16.39 3.16 -3.09
N PHE A 131 -16.26 1.90 -3.51
CA PHE A 131 -17.29 0.87 -3.42
C PHE A 131 -16.70 -0.45 -2.89
N ILE A 132 -17.46 -1.15 -2.05
CA ILE A 132 -17.21 -2.55 -1.67
C ILE A 132 -18.48 -3.32 -1.97
N GLY A 133 -18.42 -4.28 -2.89
CA GLY A 133 -19.61 -4.95 -3.41
C GLY A 133 -20.57 -3.93 -4.03
N SER A 134 -21.82 -3.92 -3.56
CA SER A 134 -22.84 -2.95 -3.99
C SER A 134 -22.87 -1.67 -3.15
N ARG A 135 -22.09 -1.64 -2.07
CA ARG A 135 -22.15 -0.59 -1.05
C ARG A 135 -21.14 0.52 -1.32
N ARG A 136 -21.63 1.75 -1.37
CA ARG A 136 -20.81 2.96 -1.39
C ARG A 136 -20.11 3.18 -0.04
N VAL A 137 -18.84 3.51 -0.06
CA VAL A 137 -18.01 3.81 1.11
C VAL A 137 -17.60 5.29 1.06
N GLY A 138 -18.10 6.09 2.00
CA GLY A 138 -17.91 7.55 2.00
C GLY A 138 -16.96 8.09 3.06
N ASP A 139 -16.53 7.26 4.02
CA ASP A 139 -15.70 7.66 5.16
C ASP A 139 -14.30 7.03 5.14
N ALA A 140 -13.94 6.27 4.09
CA ALA A 140 -12.67 5.55 3.99
C ALA A 140 -12.02 5.61 2.60
N LEU A 141 -10.70 5.80 2.60
CA LEU A 141 -9.86 5.59 1.42
C LEU A 141 -9.58 4.09 1.25
N LEU A 142 -10.14 3.50 0.21
CA LEU A 142 -9.94 2.10 -0.16
C LEU A 142 -8.65 1.92 -0.98
N VAL A 143 -7.74 1.06 -0.50
CA VAL A 143 -6.49 0.68 -1.16
C VAL A 143 -6.55 -0.81 -1.49
N GLY A 144 -6.62 -1.14 -2.77
CA GLY A 144 -6.60 -2.52 -3.28
C GLY A 144 -5.19 -3.08 -3.34
N VAL A 145 -4.94 -4.22 -2.71
CA VAL A 145 -3.66 -4.94 -2.80
C VAL A 145 -3.82 -6.11 -3.74
N LEU A 146 -3.11 -6.09 -4.86
CA LEU A 146 -3.21 -7.10 -5.92
C LEU A 146 -2.47 -8.38 -5.53
N GLY A 147 -3.19 -9.49 -5.43
CA GLY A 147 -2.62 -10.80 -5.15
C GLY A 147 -3.53 -11.69 -4.30
N ASP A 148 -3.34 -13.00 -4.46
CA ASP A 148 -3.98 -14.06 -3.67
C ASP A 148 -3.10 -14.40 -2.46
N PHE A 149 -3.45 -13.87 -1.28
CA PHE A 149 -2.69 -14.01 -0.04
C PHE A 149 -3.17 -15.15 0.87
N ASP A 150 -4.09 -15.99 0.39
CA ASP A 150 -4.49 -17.21 1.09
C ASP A 150 -3.55 -18.39 0.80
N LYS A 151 -2.80 -18.31 -0.31
CA LYS A 151 -1.83 -19.35 -0.66
C LYS A 151 -0.59 -19.26 0.24
N PRO A 152 -0.11 -20.38 0.81
CA PRO A 152 1.06 -20.40 1.69
C PRO A 152 2.34 -19.84 1.06
N THR A 153 2.46 -19.90 -0.26
CA THR A 153 3.63 -19.41 -1.02
C THR A 153 3.53 -17.94 -1.40
N ASN A 154 2.36 -17.32 -1.23
CA ASN A 154 2.08 -15.97 -1.71
C ASN A 154 2.19 -14.97 -0.55
N PHE A 155 3.43 -14.64 -0.20
CA PHE A 155 3.73 -13.50 0.67
C PHE A 155 3.71 -12.21 -0.15
N MET A 156 3.40 -11.08 0.49
CA MET A 156 3.51 -9.78 -0.16
C MET A 156 4.98 -9.54 -0.56
N PRO A 157 5.28 -9.25 -1.84
CA PRO A 157 6.64 -8.93 -2.27
C PRO A 157 7.16 -7.63 -1.64
N THR A 158 8.49 -7.51 -1.53
CA THR A 158 9.12 -6.36 -0.86
C THR A 158 8.75 -5.03 -1.53
N GLU A 159 8.70 -4.95 -2.86
CA GLU A 159 8.31 -3.70 -3.54
C GLU A 159 6.86 -3.32 -3.22
N GLN A 160 5.95 -4.29 -3.25
CA GLN A 160 4.54 -4.09 -2.88
C GLN A 160 4.38 -3.63 -1.42
N GLN A 161 5.16 -4.20 -0.50
CA GLN A 161 5.18 -3.78 0.91
C GLN A 161 5.63 -2.33 1.06
N GLN A 162 6.73 -1.95 0.41
CA GLN A 162 7.27 -0.59 0.48
C GLN A 162 6.29 0.42 -0.11
N ALA A 163 5.68 0.11 -1.25
CA ALA A 163 4.66 0.94 -1.88
C ALA A 163 3.41 1.09 -0.98
N LEU A 164 2.95 0.01 -0.33
CA LEU A 164 1.83 0.06 0.60
C LEU A 164 2.11 0.94 1.82
N ILE A 165 3.29 0.78 2.43
CA ILE A 165 3.70 1.61 3.58
C ILE A 165 3.81 3.07 3.16
N GLN A 166 4.47 3.36 2.02
CA GLN A 166 4.64 4.71 1.53
C GLN A 166 3.30 5.39 1.22
N LEU A 167 2.42 4.71 0.47
CA LEU A 167 1.10 5.22 0.12
C LEU A 167 0.27 5.48 1.37
N CYS A 168 0.19 4.53 2.31
CA CYS A 168 -0.57 4.72 3.55
C CYS A 168 -0.01 5.90 4.38
N ALA A 169 1.31 6.03 4.49
CA ALA A 169 1.91 7.15 5.21
C ALA A 169 1.62 8.50 4.55
N TRP A 170 1.70 8.58 3.23
CA TRP A 170 1.33 9.78 2.48
C TRP A 170 -0.15 10.13 2.64
N LEU A 171 -1.06 9.16 2.52
CA LEU A 171 -2.49 9.36 2.74
C LEU A 171 -2.82 9.81 4.17
N CYS A 172 -2.18 9.21 5.18
CA CYS A 172 -2.30 9.62 6.56
C CYS A 172 -1.89 11.09 6.76
N ALA A 173 -0.75 11.49 6.19
CA ALA A 173 -0.28 12.88 6.27
C ALA A 173 -1.23 13.84 5.52
N GLN A 174 -1.64 13.49 4.30
CA GLN A 174 -2.44 14.34 3.42
C GLN A 174 -3.85 14.58 3.98
N HIS A 175 -4.46 13.56 4.57
CA HIS A 175 -5.84 13.61 5.09
C HIS A 175 -5.92 13.72 6.62
N SER A 176 -4.79 13.89 7.30
CA SER A 176 -4.73 13.91 8.78
C SER A 176 -5.34 12.66 9.43
N ILE A 177 -5.20 11.50 8.78
CA ILE A 177 -5.70 10.21 9.29
C ILE A 177 -4.63 9.61 10.21
N GLN A 178 -5.03 9.14 11.39
CA GLN A 178 -4.10 8.45 12.28
C GLN A 178 -3.79 7.03 11.79
N PRO A 179 -2.55 6.53 11.92
CA PRO A 179 -2.19 5.16 11.50
C PRO A 179 -3.05 4.06 12.15
N SER A 180 -3.55 4.29 13.36
CA SER A 180 -4.49 3.40 14.06
C SER A 180 -5.82 3.20 13.32
N ARG A 181 -6.16 4.10 12.39
CA ARG A 181 -7.34 4.04 11.52
C ARG A 181 -7.06 3.35 10.17
N ILE A 182 -5.93 2.67 10.01
CA ILE A 182 -5.71 1.78 8.88
C ILE A 182 -6.29 0.41 9.23
N VAL A 183 -7.33 -0.03 8.53
CA VAL A 183 -8.12 -1.22 8.87
C VAL A 183 -8.27 -2.16 7.66
N PRO A 184 -8.49 -3.46 7.87
CA PRO A 184 -8.98 -4.35 6.82
C PRO A 184 -10.37 -3.90 6.35
N ALA A 185 -10.67 -4.06 5.05
CA ALA A 185 -11.96 -3.68 4.47
C ALA A 185 -13.15 -4.45 5.08
N THR A 186 -12.91 -5.63 5.64
CA THR A 186 -13.91 -6.44 6.35
C THR A 186 -14.42 -5.77 7.64
N GLU A 187 -13.68 -4.82 8.24
CA GLU A 187 -14.18 -3.99 9.34
C GLU A 187 -15.20 -2.94 8.87
N ILE A 188 -15.26 -2.64 7.58
CA ILE A 188 -16.18 -1.64 7.00
C ILE A 188 -17.42 -2.32 6.40
N SER A 189 -17.22 -3.45 5.73
CA SER A 189 -18.29 -4.19 5.05
C SER A 189 -18.03 -5.69 5.07
N ASN A 190 -19.05 -6.47 5.44
CA ASN A 190 -19.00 -7.94 5.37
C ASN A 190 -19.02 -8.46 3.92
N GLU A 191 -19.29 -7.60 2.93
CA GLU A 191 -19.15 -7.91 1.50
C GLU A 191 -17.70 -7.81 1.00
N ALA A 192 -16.78 -7.32 1.83
CA ALA A 192 -15.37 -7.26 1.45
C ALA A 192 -14.75 -8.66 1.43
N GLU A 193 -13.94 -8.93 0.40
CA GLU A 193 -13.10 -10.12 0.39
C GLU A 193 -12.15 -10.12 1.60
N PRO A 194 -11.98 -11.26 2.29
CA PRO A 194 -10.98 -11.41 3.34
C PRO A 194 -9.59 -11.08 2.83
N LEU A 195 -8.73 -10.54 3.69
CA LEU A 195 -7.34 -10.22 3.31
C LEU A 195 -6.52 -11.46 2.93
N GLY A 196 -6.95 -12.63 3.39
CA GLY A 196 -6.21 -13.87 3.36
C GLY A 196 -5.12 -13.93 4.44
N VAL A 197 -4.68 -15.15 4.77
CA VAL A 197 -3.84 -15.39 5.96
C VAL A 197 -2.54 -14.57 5.94
N ASN A 198 -1.84 -14.50 4.81
CA ASN A 198 -0.53 -13.85 4.75
C ASN A 198 -0.63 -12.32 4.85
N LEU A 199 -1.65 -11.71 4.25
CA LEU A 199 -1.88 -10.28 4.35
C LEU A 199 -2.51 -9.92 5.70
N MET A 200 -3.37 -10.76 6.26
CA MET A 200 -3.94 -10.54 7.58
C MET A 200 -2.85 -10.52 8.67
N ASN A 201 -1.77 -11.26 8.51
CA ASN A 201 -0.60 -11.20 9.41
C ASN A 201 0.07 -9.81 9.45
N TRP A 202 -0.25 -8.87 8.55
CA TRP A 202 0.19 -7.48 8.61
C TRP A 202 -0.72 -6.55 9.44
N PHE A 203 -1.97 -6.97 9.68
CA PHE A 203 -2.99 -6.22 10.45
C PHE A 203 -3.29 -6.85 11.81
N GLY A 204 -3.10 -8.17 11.93
CA GLY A 204 -3.41 -8.97 13.10
C GLY A 204 -2.46 -8.71 14.27
N PRO A 205 -1.96 -9.76 14.96
CA PRO A 205 -1.24 -9.59 16.24
C PRO A 205 0.04 -8.73 16.14
N THR A 206 0.59 -8.58 14.93
CA THR A 206 1.84 -7.85 14.69
C THR A 206 1.65 -6.34 14.52
N GLN A 207 0.45 -5.90 14.09
CA GLN A 207 0.18 -4.50 13.67
C GLN A 207 1.23 -3.90 12.71
N THR A 208 1.97 -4.73 11.98
CA THR A 208 3.18 -4.35 11.23
C THR A 208 2.96 -3.14 10.32
N LEU A 209 1.84 -3.09 9.59
CA LEU A 209 1.59 -1.97 8.68
C LEU A 209 1.44 -0.65 9.44
N ARG A 210 0.65 -0.63 10.52
CA ARG A 210 0.39 0.57 11.31
C ARG A 210 1.69 1.08 11.96
N ASP A 211 2.51 0.17 12.48
CA ASP A 211 3.78 0.51 13.11
C ASP A 211 4.77 1.09 12.10
N ARG A 212 4.90 0.46 10.93
CA ARG A 212 5.78 0.94 9.86
C ARG A 212 5.35 2.31 9.34
N VAL A 213 4.05 2.52 9.15
CA VAL A 213 3.51 3.84 8.76
C VAL A 213 3.78 4.89 9.83
N THR A 214 3.60 4.54 11.11
CA THR A 214 3.92 5.42 12.25
C THR A 214 5.40 5.82 12.25
N GLN A 215 6.30 4.85 12.09
CA GLN A 215 7.75 5.11 12.01
C GLN A 215 8.11 6.06 10.86
N VAL A 216 7.46 5.91 9.68
CA VAL A 216 7.67 6.83 8.54
C VAL A 216 7.24 8.24 8.90
N LEU A 217 6.07 8.41 9.52
CA LEU A 217 5.55 9.73 9.91
C LEU A 217 6.43 10.39 10.98
N GLU A 218 6.79 9.66 12.04
CA GLU A 218 7.61 10.15 13.15
C GLU A 218 9.02 10.55 12.70
N LYS A 219 9.66 9.74 11.85
CA LYS A 219 11.00 10.05 11.31
C LYS A 219 11.03 11.36 10.51
N ASN A 220 9.89 11.78 9.96
CA ASN A 220 9.77 12.99 9.14
C ASN A 220 9.16 14.19 9.89
N ALA A 221 8.52 13.99 11.05
CA ALA A 221 7.96 15.07 11.87
C ALA A 221 8.98 16.16 12.30
N PRO A 222 10.23 15.83 12.75
CA PRO A 222 11.22 16.83 13.12
C PRO A 222 11.69 17.69 11.95
N LYS A 223 11.69 17.14 10.73
CA LYS A 223 12.08 17.85 9.51
C LYS A 223 11.03 18.88 9.13
N ALA A 224 9.75 18.51 9.18
CA ALA A 224 8.63 19.43 8.96
C ALA A 224 8.62 20.58 9.99
N ALA A 225 8.92 20.31 11.26
CA ALA A 225 8.98 21.33 12.31
C ALA A 225 10.15 22.31 12.14
N LYS A 226 11.31 21.85 11.64
CA LYS A 226 12.45 22.73 11.33
C LYS A 226 12.20 23.60 10.10
N GLN A 227 11.56 23.05 9.07
CA GLN A 227 11.25 23.76 7.83
C GLN A 227 10.25 24.90 8.06
N ARG A 228 9.17 24.64 8.82
CA ARG A 228 8.22 25.71 9.24
C ARG A 228 8.87 26.85 10.04
N LYS A 229 9.91 26.57 10.83
CA LYS A 229 10.67 27.60 11.56
C LYS A 229 11.61 28.41 10.66
N GLN A 230 12.06 27.87 9.54
CA GLN A 230 12.88 28.59 8.57
C GLN A 230 12.00 29.45 7.65
N ASP A 231 10.87 28.90 7.17
CA ASP A 231 9.93 29.63 6.31
C ASP A 231 9.34 30.85 7.04
N SER A 232 8.94 30.70 8.31
CA SER A 232 8.45 31.81 9.14
C SER A 232 9.51 32.89 9.42
N ARG A 233 10.81 32.55 9.43
CA ARG A 233 11.90 33.53 9.54
C ARG A 233 12.13 34.28 8.24
N GLN A 234 12.04 33.60 7.10
CA GLN A 234 12.16 34.23 5.79
C GLN A 234 11.01 35.22 5.53
N GLU A 235 9.77 34.88 5.86
CA GLU A 235 8.63 35.81 5.75
C GLU A 235 8.79 37.03 6.65
N SER A 236 9.32 36.86 7.88
CA SER A 236 9.58 38.00 8.76
C SER A 236 10.67 38.95 8.24
N SER A 237 11.69 38.43 7.55
CA SER A 237 12.75 39.25 6.92
C SER A 237 12.29 40.03 5.68
N LEU A 238 11.21 39.58 5.02
CA LEU A 238 10.63 40.28 3.86
C LEU A 238 9.76 41.48 4.28
N PHE A 239 9.24 41.50 5.50
CA PHE A 239 8.38 42.58 6.00
C PHE A 239 9.15 43.73 6.69
N GLU A 240 10.38 43.51 7.18
CA GLU A 240 11.16 44.57 7.84
C GLU A 240 11.89 45.52 6.87
N GLY A 241 11.90 45.23 5.57
CA GLY A 241 12.57 46.05 4.54
C GLY A 241 11.80 47.27 4.02
N SER A 242 10.52 47.45 4.38
CA SER A 242 9.68 48.55 3.89
C SER A 242 9.48 49.65 4.94
N LYS A 243 10.57 50.22 5.45
CA LYS A 243 10.51 51.56 6.06
C LYS A 243 10.78 52.58 4.96
N GLY A 244 9.70 52.98 4.30
CA GLY A 244 9.71 54.07 3.33
C GLY A 244 10.28 55.35 3.96
N PRO A 245 11.17 56.07 3.26
CA PRO A 245 11.72 57.33 3.73
C PRO A 245 10.59 58.36 3.91
N SER A 246 10.37 58.76 5.16
CA SER A 246 9.51 59.91 5.48
C SER A 246 10.31 61.19 5.24
N SER A 247 10.07 61.83 4.10
CA SER A 247 10.43 63.24 3.90
C SER A 247 9.33 63.93 3.10
N ILE A 248 8.32 64.44 3.81
CA ILE A 248 7.46 65.49 3.28
C ILE A 248 7.96 66.79 3.90
N MET A 249 8.77 67.50 3.12
CA MET A 249 9.08 68.91 3.36
C MET A 249 7.80 69.71 3.07
N MET A 250 7.32 70.43 4.06
CA MET A 250 6.35 71.50 3.91
C MET A 250 7.15 72.76 3.57
N ASP A 251 7.04 73.22 2.32
CA ASP A 251 7.45 74.57 1.95
C ASP A 251 6.21 75.46 1.99
N ASP A 252 6.28 76.48 2.86
CA ASP A 252 5.36 77.62 2.91
C ASP A 252 5.46 78.43 1.61
N TYR A 253 4.32 78.73 0.96
CA TYR A 253 4.01 79.99 0.26
C TYR A 253 2.51 80.11 -0.03
#